data_AF-A0A1Q3VL69-F1
#
_entry.id   AF-A0A1Q3VL69-F1
#
_cell.length_a   1.000
_cell.length_b   1.000
_cell.length_c   1.000
_cell.angle_alpha   90.00
_cell.angle_beta   90.00
_cell.angle_gamma   90.00
#
_symmetry.space_group_name_H-M   'P 1'
#
loop_
_entity.id
_entity.type
_entity.pdbx_description
1 polymer ?
#
loop_
_entity_poly.entity_id
_entity_poly.type
_entity_poly.pdbx_seq_one_letter_code
_entity_poly.pdbx_strand_id
1 'polypeptide(L)' 'MTGAEFAAAVKAAGFTQKAFASAMGVHRTTIAERFVANEVEPHWVYALAGLIAGNAAAQVATLVAKADTAVANKS' A
#
# COMPACT_ATOMS: atom_id res chain seq x y z
N MET A 1 -5.79 -0.47 16.10
CA MET A 1 -4.59 -1.15 15.56
C MET A 1 -3.39 -0.54 16.25
N THR A 2 -2.48 -1.35 16.78
CA THR A 2 -1.24 -0.89 17.42
C THR A 2 -0.21 -0.48 16.38
N GLY A 3 0.82 0.27 16.78
CA GLY A 3 1.91 0.66 15.90
C GLY A 3 2.67 -0.53 15.32
N ALA A 4 2.87 -1.59 16.11
CA ALA A 4 3.52 -2.82 15.66
C ALA A 4 2.71 -3.56 14.59
N GLU A 5 1.39 -3.67 14.78
CA GLU A 5 0.48 -4.25 13.77
C GLU A 5 0.48 -3.41 12.50
N PHE A 6 0.48 -2.08 12.63
CA PHE A 6 0.51 -1.17 11.49
C PHE A 6 1.83 -1.29 10.71
N ALA A 7 2.97 -1.35 11.40
CA ALA A 7 4.28 -1.56 10.78
C ALA A 7 4.34 -2.90 10.02
N ALA A 8 3.79 -3.96 10.62
CA ALA A 8 3.69 -5.27 9.96
C ALA A 8 2.78 -5.21 8.73
N ALA A 9 1.64 -4.52 8.81
CA ALA A 9 0.72 -4.35 7.68
C ALA A 9 1.34 -3.55 6.52
N VAL A 10 2.05 -2.45 6.81
CA VAL A 10 2.79 -1.67 5.80
C VAL A 10 3.82 -2.55 5.08
N LYS A 11 4.56 -3.37 5.85
CA LYS A 11 5.55 -4.30 5.28
C LYS A 11 4.88 -5.41 4.45
N ALA A 12 3.76 -5.97 4.93
CA ALA A 12 3.01 -7.00 4.21
C ALA A 12 2.41 -6.48 2.91
N ALA A 13 2.04 -5.20 2.87
CA ALA A 13 1.63 -4.49 1.66
C ALA A 13 2.77 -4.23 0.67
N GLY A 14 4.00 -4.64 1.00
CA GLY A 14 5.19 -4.48 0.14
C GLY A 14 5.88 -3.13 0.27
N PHE A 15 5.51 -2.30 1.26
CA PHE A 15 6.09 -0.98 1.43
C PHE A 15 7.18 -0.97 2.51
N THR A 16 8.23 -0.19 2.26
CA THR A 16 9.13 0.28 3.31
C THR A 16 8.54 1.52 3.98
N GLN A 17 9.00 1.85 5.19
CA GLN A 17 8.63 3.10 5.87
C GLN A 17 8.86 4.33 4.97
N LYS A 18 10.00 4.38 4.26
CA LYS A 18 10.34 5.48 3.35
C LYS A 18 9.35 5.55 2.19
N ALA A 19 9.04 4.42 1.56
CA ALA A 19 8.12 4.36 0.44
C ALA A 19 6.70 4.76 0.86
N PHE A 20 6.24 4.29 2.02
CA PHE A 20 4.95 4.67 2.57
C PHE A 20 4.87 6.15 2.94
N ALA A 21 5.90 6.70 3.60
CA ALA A 21 5.97 8.13 3.90
C ALA A 21 5.92 8.99 2.63
N SER A 22 6.63 8.56 1.58
CA SER A 22 6.61 9.21 0.27
C SER A 22 5.23 9.16 -0.38
N ALA A 23 4.55 8.00 -0.35
CA ALA A 23 3.20 7.85 -0.90
C ALA A 23 2.17 8.73 -0.17
N MET A 24 2.39 8.97 1.12
CA MET A 24 1.53 9.79 1.96
C MET A 24 1.90 11.29 1.95
N GLY A 25 2.99 11.67 1.28
CA GLY A 25 3.44 13.06 1.22
C GLY A 25 3.92 13.63 2.57
N VAL A 26 4.42 12.77 3.46
CA VAL A 26 4.86 13.16 4.81
C VAL A 26 6.33 12.83 5.07
N HIS A 27 6.89 13.42 6.12
CA HIS A 27 8.24 13.10 6.54
C HIS A 27 8.31 11.69 7.14
N ARG A 28 9.45 11.00 6.99
CA ARG A 28 9.61 9.61 7.47
C ARG A 28 9.36 9.47 8.97
N THR A 29 9.65 10.50 9.76
CA THR A 29 9.50 10.50 11.22
C THR A 29 8.04 10.42 11.64
N THR A 30 7.14 11.03 10.86
CA THR A 30 5.69 10.94 11.06
C THR A 30 5.23 9.48 11.06
N ILE A 31 5.75 8.66 10.14
CA ILE A 31 5.46 7.22 10.09
C ILE A 31 6.18 6.47 11.21
N ALA A 32 7.41 6.88 11.58
CA ALA A 32 8.15 6.27 12.68
C ALA A 32 7.37 6.37 14.00
N GLU A 33 6.78 7.53 14.27
CA GLU A 33 5.93 7.78 15.44
C GLU A 33 4.73 6.82 15.49
N ARG A 34 4.09 6.57 14.33
CA ARG A 34 2.95 5.63 14.27
C ARG A 34 3.38 4.19 14.48
N PHE A 35 4.59 3.80 14.07
CA PHE A 35 5.09 2.43 14.26
C PHE A 35 5.35 2.09 15.73
N VAL A 36 5.59 3.09 16.59
CA VAL A 36 5.80 2.91 18.03
C VAL A 36 4.61 3.35 18.88
N ALA A 37 3.53 3.84 18.25
CA ALA A 37 2.34 4.26 18.94
C ALA A 37 1.60 3.06 19.56
N ASN A 38 1.06 3.24 20.76
CA ASN A 38 0.18 2.25 21.37
C ASN A 38 -1.09 2.03 20.53
N GLU A 39 -1.57 3.10 19.89
CA GLU A 39 -2.70 3.08 18.99
C GLU A 39 -2.43 4.01 17.80
N VAL A 40 -2.67 3.50 16.59
CA VAL A 40 -2.54 4.26 15.35
C VAL A 40 -3.87 4.88 14.98
N GLU A 41 -3.85 6.15 14.58
CA GLU A 41 -5.06 6.87 14.25
C GLU A 41 -5.75 6.23 13.03
N PRO A 42 -7.10 6.06 13.04
CA PRO A 42 -7.82 5.32 12.00
C PRO A 42 -7.55 5.77 10.56
N HIS A 43 -7.33 7.06 10.34
CA HIS A 43 -7.06 7.60 9.01
C HIS A 43 -5.77 7.05 8.37
N TRP A 44 -4.75 6.70 9.16
CA TRP A 44 -3.54 6.02 8.65
C TRP A 44 -3.83 4.59 8.19
N VAL A 45 -4.71 3.89 8.92
CA VAL A 45 -5.14 2.55 8.54
C VAL A 45 -5.96 2.60 7.26
N TYR A 46 -6.88 3.57 7.13
CA TYR A 46 -7.67 3.77 5.90
C TYR A 46 -6.79 4.15 4.71
N ALA A 47 -5.79 5.00 4.92
CA ALA A 47 -4.84 5.36 3.87
C ALA A 47 -4.04 4.14 3.38
N LEU A 48 -3.56 3.30 4.29
CA LEU A 48 -2.89 2.05 3.93
C LEU A 48 -3.83 1.12 3.14
N ALA A 49 -5.09 0.96 3.58
CA ALA A 49 -6.07 0.14 2.88
C ALA A 49 -6.35 0.65 1.46
N GLY A 50 -6.49 1.97 1.29
CA GLY A 50 -6.67 2.59 -0.03
C GLY A 50 -5.46 2.37 -0.95
N LEU A 51 -4.24 2.48 -0.42
CA LEU A 51 -3.00 2.23 -1.16
C LEU A 51 -2.91 0.76 -1.64
N ILE A 52 -3.26 -0.19 -0.76
CA ILE A 52 -3.31 -1.62 -1.09
C ILE A 52 -4.33 -1.87 -2.21
N ALA A 53 -5.55 -1.33 -2.06
CA ALA A 53 -6.61 -1.49 -3.05
C ALA A 53 -6.21 -0.90 -4.42
N GLY A 54 -5.61 0.29 -4.43
CA GLY A 54 -5.11 0.92 -5.66
C GLY A 54 -4.04 0.10 -6.37
N ASN A 55 -3.06 -0.41 -5.62
CA ASN A 55 -2.03 -1.29 -6.17
C ASN A 55 -2.61 -2.59 -6.73
N ALA A 56 -3.54 -3.21 -6.01
CA ALA A 56 -4.21 -4.42 -6.47
C ALA A 56 -4.99 -4.16 -7.77
N ALA A 57 -5.74 -3.04 -7.84
CA ALA A 57 -6.46 -2.65 -9.04
C ALA A 57 -5.52 -2.45 -10.25
N ALA A 58 -4.37 -1.79 -10.06
CA ALA A 58 -3.39 -1.61 -11.12
C ALA A 58 -2.78 -2.94 -11.61
N GLN A 59 -2.50 -3.87 -10.71
CA GLN A 59 -2.01 -5.21 -11.07
C GLN A 59 -3.06 -6.00 -11.86
N VAL A 60 -4.32 -5.98 -11.42
CA VAL A 60 -5.43 -6.62 -12.12
C VAL A 60 -5.60 -6.03 -13.52
N ALA A 61 -5.62 -4.70 -13.65
CA ALA A 61 -5.72 -4.04 -14.95
C ALA A 61 -4.57 -4.45 -15.89
N THR A 62 -3.34 -4.56 -15.37
CA THR A 62 -2.18 -5.02 -16.14
C THR A 62 -2.34 -6.46 -16.62
N LEU A 63 -2.87 -7.35 -15.78
CA LEU A 63 -3.09 -8.74 -16.14
C LEU A 63 -4.16 -8.88 -17.24
N VAL A 64 -5.27 -8.14 -17.10
CA VAL A 64 -6.34 -8.10 -18.10
C VAL A 64 -5.82 -7.59 -19.43
N ALA A 65 -5.11 -6.46 -19.46
CA ALA A 65 -4.55 -5.90 -20.70
C ALA A 65 -3.61 -6.88 -21.42
N LYS A 66 -2.80 -7.64 -20.66
CA LYS A 66 -1.92 -8.69 -21.22
C LYS A 66 -2.73 -9.86 -21.80
N ALA A 67 -3.79 -10.28 -21.12
CA ALA A 67 -4.67 -11.33 -21.61
C ALA A 67 -5.36 -10.92 -22.92
N ASP A 68 -5.91 -9.70 -22.98
CA ASP A 68 -6.57 -9.16 -24.18
C ASP A 68 -5.61 -9.09 -25.38
N THR A 69 -4.39 -8.59 -25.15
CA THR A 69 -3.34 -8.52 -26.18
C THR A 69 -2.96 -9.92 -26.70
N ALA A 70 -2.87 -10.90 -25.81
CA ALA A 70 -2.54 -12.28 -26.19
C ALA A 70 -3.66 -12.96 -27.00
N VAL A 71 -4.93 -12.58 -26.79
CA VAL A 71 -6.06 -13.04 -27.60
C VAL A 71 -6.03 -12.39 -28.99
N ALA A 72 -5.77 -11.08 -29.05
CA ALA A 72 -5.70 -10.34 -30.32
C ALA A 72 -4.61 -10.89 -31.26
N ASN A 73 -3.44 -11.25 -30.73
CA ASN A 73 -2.33 -11.79 -31.53
C ASN A 73 -2.54 -13.24 -32.05
N LYS A 74 -3.60 -13.92 -31.61
CA LYS A 74 -3.97 -15.27 -32.08
C LYS A 74 -5.05 -15.27 -33.15
N SER A 75 -5.63 -14.10 -33.45
CA SER A 75 -6.70 -13.89 -34.43
C SER A 75 -6.12 -13.33 -35.73
#